data_AF-A0A067D5Y5-F1
#
_entry.id   AF-A0A067D5Y5-F1
#
_cell.length_a   1.000
_cell.length_b   1.000
_cell.length_c   1.000
_cell.angle_alpha   90.00
_cell.angle_beta   90.00
_cell.angle_gamma   90.00
#
_symmetry.space_group_name_H-M   'P 1'
#
loop_
_entity.id
_entity.type
_entity.pdbx_description
1 polymer ?
#
loop_
_entity_poly.entity_id
_entity_poly.type
_entity_poly.pdbx_seq_one_letter_code
_entity_poly.pdbx_strand_id
1 'polypeptide(L)'
;MATSPITSPRMPLSRSNSPELEGAPVAPAPRREANCSTFFLGDGDDPTHVEYNWCGEPLGLELQRPRLKELNPIMILWREGSVGITFGIEQATRKVVVKRTSRKEHDVAPGYILLSVNGQSVWERNFDFAMRELKIGHEAGRTQSLEFIAPPPPPLVKAVPANGVLERAGVNSFFELKSINGIQTRYLSLEQISTLMRQTIKPCVICFALSPEAQELANTKAAITTGRVQTGASLAVAAVFAAVCI
;
A
#
# COMPACT_ATOMS: atom_id res chain seq x y z
N MET A 1 8.61 -73.03 -23.96
CA MET A 1 9.63 -72.21 -23.27
C MET A 1 8.99 -71.63 -22.04
N ALA A 2 9.50 -72.03 -20.87
CA ALA A 2 8.86 -71.90 -19.57
C ALA A 2 9.18 -70.56 -18.89
N THR A 3 8.15 -69.94 -18.30
CA THR A 3 8.22 -68.75 -17.46
C THR A 3 8.42 -69.15 -16.00
N SER A 4 9.52 -68.71 -15.39
CA SER A 4 9.77 -68.85 -13.95
C SER A 4 9.26 -67.61 -13.19
N PRO A 5 8.49 -67.76 -12.09
CA PRO A 5 8.19 -66.66 -11.19
C PRO A 5 9.29 -66.49 -10.12
N ILE A 6 9.70 -65.24 -9.88
CA ILE A 6 10.66 -64.87 -8.83
C ILE A 6 9.91 -64.59 -7.52
N THR A 7 10.32 -65.32 -6.49
CA THR A 7 9.83 -65.29 -5.10
C THR A 7 10.59 -64.23 -4.28
N SER A 8 9.86 -63.57 -3.36
CA SER A 8 10.26 -62.47 -2.47
C SER A 8 11.49 -62.69 -1.57
N PRO A 9 11.92 -61.64 -0.85
CA PRO A 9 11.86 -61.74 0.62
C PRO A 9 11.07 -60.61 1.29
N ARG A 10 10.33 -61.03 2.31
CA ARG A 10 9.36 -60.31 3.15
C ARG A 10 10.12 -59.71 4.33
N MET A 11 10.07 -58.38 4.50
CA MET A 11 10.66 -57.69 5.65
C MET A 11 9.70 -57.72 6.86
N PRO A 12 10.20 -57.90 8.09
CA PRO A 12 9.39 -57.91 9.31
C PRO A 12 8.94 -56.50 9.70
N LEU A 13 7.66 -56.37 10.03
CA LEU A 13 7.04 -55.19 10.65
C LEU A 13 7.39 -55.17 12.14
N SER A 14 8.22 -54.21 12.55
CA SER A 14 8.42 -53.90 13.96
C SER A 14 7.18 -53.22 14.53
N ARG A 15 6.46 -53.95 15.37
CA ARG A 15 5.45 -53.44 16.30
C ARG A 15 6.13 -52.52 17.31
N SER A 16 5.71 -51.27 17.41
CA SER A 16 5.93 -50.45 18.61
C SER A 16 4.58 -50.22 19.26
N ASN A 17 4.38 -50.90 20.39
CA ASN A 17 3.27 -50.68 21.31
C ASN A 17 3.57 -49.39 22.09
N SER A 18 2.73 -48.37 21.95
CA SER A 18 2.64 -47.29 22.93
C SER A 18 1.30 -47.41 23.64
N PRO A 19 1.26 -47.30 24.98
CA PRO A 19 0.02 -47.48 25.75
C PRO A 19 -0.92 -46.29 25.58
N GLU A 20 -2.20 -46.62 25.41
CA GLU A 20 -3.35 -45.74 25.53
C GLU A 20 -3.43 -45.17 26.95
N LEU A 21 -3.39 -43.84 27.06
CA LEU A 21 -3.86 -43.10 28.23
C LEU A 21 -5.14 -42.39 27.80
N GLU A 22 -6.24 -43.08 28.06
CA GLU A 22 -7.61 -42.66 27.79
C GLU A 22 -8.13 -41.81 28.96
N GLY A 23 -8.76 -40.67 28.63
CA GLY A 23 -9.84 -40.13 29.45
C GLY A 23 -9.52 -39.01 30.45
N ALA A 24 -9.21 -37.81 29.97
CA ALA A 24 -9.52 -36.57 30.70
C ALA A 24 -10.29 -35.60 29.77
N PRO A 25 -11.41 -35.01 30.22
CA PRO A 25 -12.20 -34.10 29.40
C PRO A 25 -11.42 -32.80 29.20
N VAL A 26 -10.92 -32.57 27.99
CA VAL A 26 -10.32 -31.30 27.60
C VAL A 26 -11.44 -30.27 27.50
N ALA A 27 -11.61 -29.49 28.56
CA ALA A 27 -12.44 -28.29 28.53
C ALA A 27 -12.04 -27.42 27.34
N PRO A 28 -13.00 -26.80 26.61
CA PRO A 28 -12.67 -25.94 25.49
C PRO A 28 -11.75 -24.83 25.98
N ALA A 29 -10.56 -24.75 25.39
CA ALA A 29 -9.61 -23.68 25.68
C ALA A 29 -10.35 -22.35 25.57
N PRO A 30 -10.26 -21.44 26.56
CA PRO A 30 -10.84 -20.12 26.42
C PRO A 30 -10.20 -19.50 25.18
N ARG A 31 -11.03 -19.18 24.17
CA ARG A 31 -10.62 -18.29 23.10
C ARG A 31 -10.11 -17.03 23.78
N ARG A 32 -8.78 -16.88 23.83
CA ARG A 32 -8.17 -15.57 23.99
C ARG A 32 -8.52 -14.81 22.73
N GLU A 33 -9.70 -14.21 22.72
CA GLU A 33 -9.92 -12.98 21.99
C GLU A 33 -8.84 -12.04 22.50
N ALA A 34 -7.83 -11.81 21.66
CA ALA A 34 -6.95 -10.67 21.81
C ALA A 34 -7.79 -9.43 21.53
N ASN A 35 -8.63 -9.08 22.50
CA ASN A 35 -9.28 -7.79 22.60
C ASN A 35 -8.17 -6.84 23.05
N CYS A 36 -7.36 -6.40 22.10
CA CYS A 36 -6.48 -5.26 22.29
C CYS A 36 -7.35 -3.99 22.24
N SER A 37 -8.21 -3.84 23.23
CA SER A 37 -8.79 -2.57 23.62
C SER A 37 -7.73 -1.83 24.43
N THR A 38 -6.82 -1.17 23.72
CA THR A 38 -5.99 -0.13 24.31
C THR A 38 -6.46 1.20 23.78
N PHE A 39 -7.10 1.96 24.67
CA PHE A 39 -7.21 3.40 24.60
C PHE A 39 -5.84 3.98 24.28
N PHE A 40 -5.69 4.59 23.11
CA PHE A 40 -4.59 5.52 22.84
C PHE A 40 -5.20 6.91 22.76
N LEU A 41 -5.18 7.61 23.90
CA LEU A 41 -4.91 9.04 23.87
C LEU A 41 -3.55 9.18 23.19
N GLY A 42 -3.49 9.92 22.09
CA GLY A 42 -2.30 10.01 21.26
C GLY A 42 -1.10 10.55 22.02
N ASP A 43 -0.20 9.67 22.42
CA ASP A 43 1.18 9.98 22.82
C ASP A 43 2.09 9.91 21.58
N GLY A 44 1.71 10.66 20.55
CA GLY A 44 2.44 10.79 19.29
C GLY A 44 2.23 12.18 18.75
N ASP A 45 2.95 13.14 19.29
CA ASP A 45 2.96 14.57 18.94
C ASP A 45 3.61 14.81 17.56
N ASP A 46 3.28 13.96 16.58
CA ASP A 46 3.66 14.15 15.19
C ASP A 46 2.54 14.97 14.51
N PRO A 47 2.70 16.29 14.35
CA PRO A 47 1.69 17.14 13.72
C PRO A 47 1.47 16.77 12.25
N THR A 48 2.27 15.85 11.70
CA THR A 48 2.14 15.36 10.33
C THR A 48 1.21 14.18 10.19
N HIS A 49 0.72 13.57 11.27
CA HIS A 49 -0.21 12.44 11.22
C HIS A 49 -1.39 12.65 12.18
N VAL A 50 -2.61 12.49 11.67
CA VAL A 50 -3.84 12.59 12.46
C VAL A 50 -4.64 11.31 12.33
N GLU A 51 -4.87 10.64 13.45
CA GLU A 51 -5.80 9.51 13.55
C GLU A 51 -7.08 9.96 14.24
N TYR A 52 -8.20 9.83 13.54
CA TYR A 52 -9.51 10.24 14.03
C TYR A 52 -10.43 9.04 14.21
N ASN A 53 -10.89 8.82 15.45
CA ASN A 53 -11.90 7.81 15.78
C ASN A 53 -13.28 8.30 15.35
N TRP A 54 -13.76 7.82 14.20
CA TRP A 54 -15.02 8.22 13.60
C TRP A 54 -16.16 7.30 14.06
N CYS A 55 -17.17 7.88 14.71
CA CYS A 55 -18.34 7.15 15.22
C CYS A 55 -19.55 7.18 14.27
N GLY A 56 -19.41 7.78 13.09
CA GLY A 56 -20.46 7.86 12.06
C GLY A 56 -21.18 9.21 12.01
N GLU A 57 -20.77 10.17 12.83
CA GLU A 57 -21.23 11.56 12.77
C GLU A 57 -20.83 12.23 11.44
N PRO A 58 -21.58 13.25 10.95
CA PRO A 58 -21.25 13.92 9.70
C PRO A 58 -19.93 14.70 9.84
N LEU A 59 -18.97 14.40 8.95
CA LEU A 59 -17.64 15.04 8.98
C LEU A 59 -17.56 16.33 8.17
N GLY A 60 -18.44 16.49 7.16
CA GLY A 60 -18.35 17.59 6.18
C GLY A 60 -17.03 17.61 5.38
N LEU A 61 -16.34 16.46 5.32
CA LEU A 61 -15.05 16.31 4.64
C LEU A 61 -15.25 16.38 3.12
N GLU A 62 -14.62 17.36 2.48
CA GLU A 62 -14.47 17.41 1.03
C GLU A 62 -13.07 16.95 0.63
N LEU A 63 -13.01 16.03 -0.33
CA LEU A 63 -11.77 15.53 -0.89
C LEU A 63 -11.63 15.95 -2.35
N GLN A 64 -10.39 16.13 -2.78
CA GLN A 64 -10.05 16.36 -4.18
C GLN A 64 -8.81 15.56 -4.58
N ARG A 65 -8.66 15.31 -5.87
CA ARG A 65 -7.40 14.83 -6.44
C ARG A 65 -6.91 15.85 -7.46
N PRO A 66 -5.66 16.31 -7.35
CA PRO A 66 -5.05 17.07 -8.42
C PRO A 66 -5.18 16.31 -9.74
N ARG A 67 -5.65 16.98 -10.79
CA ARG A 67 -5.67 16.38 -12.13
C ARG A 67 -4.22 16.28 -12.61
N LEU A 68 -3.73 15.06 -12.76
CA LEU A 68 -2.47 14.87 -13.50
C LEU A 68 -2.74 15.06 -14.98
N LYS A 69 -1.78 15.67 -15.68
CA LYS A 69 -1.61 15.44 -17.12
C LYS A 69 -1.51 13.93 -17.33
N GLU A 70 -2.03 13.44 -18.45
CA GLU A 70 -2.08 12.02 -18.79
C GLU A 70 -0.81 11.29 -18.33
N LEU A 71 -1.00 10.32 -17.44
CA LEU A 71 0.10 9.55 -16.88
C LEU A 71 0.65 8.64 -17.98
N ASN A 72 1.80 9.01 -18.52
CA ASN A 72 2.48 8.19 -19.54
C ASN A 72 2.98 6.89 -18.91
N PRO A 73 2.61 5.72 -19.45
CA PRO A 73 3.17 4.46 -19.01
C PRO A 73 4.69 4.42 -19.22
N ILE A 74 5.39 3.77 -18.29
CA ILE A 74 6.84 3.53 -18.34
C ILE A 74 7.06 2.08 -18.70
N MET A 75 7.83 1.83 -19.76
CA MET A 75 8.16 0.49 -20.23
C MET A 75 9.60 0.14 -19.87
N ILE A 76 9.79 -0.97 -19.18
CA ILE A 76 11.09 -1.57 -18.90
C ILE A 76 11.29 -2.76 -19.83
N LEU A 77 12.38 -2.74 -20.58
CA LEU A 77 12.87 -3.88 -21.34
C LEU A 77 13.92 -4.63 -20.53
N TRP A 78 13.63 -5.86 -20.16
CA TRP A 78 14.46 -6.70 -19.32
C TRP A 78 15.01 -7.88 -20.12
N ARG A 79 16.33 -7.89 -20.33
CA ARG A 79 17.02 -8.95 -21.09
C ARG A 79 17.94 -9.80 -20.23
N GLU A 80 18.75 -9.18 -19.39
CA GLU A 80 19.79 -9.85 -18.59
C GLU A 80 19.74 -9.39 -17.12
N GLY A 81 20.31 -10.20 -16.22
CA GLY A 81 20.39 -9.92 -14.78
C GLY A 81 19.02 -9.93 -14.08
N SER A 82 18.98 -9.47 -12.83
CA SER A 82 17.72 -9.34 -12.09
C SER A 82 17.01 -8.04 -12.46
N VAL A 83 15.68 -8.08 -12.65
CA VAL A 83 14.88 -6.85 -12.86
C VAL A 83 14.93 -5.91 -11.64
N GLY A 84 15.13 -6.45 -10.43
CA GLY A 84 15.29 -5.67 -9.20
C GLY A 84 13.99 -5.10 -8.64
N ILE A 85 12.84 -5.72 -8.94
CA ILE A 85 11.51 -5.25 -8.54
C ILE A 85 10.81 -6.33 -7.72
N THR A 86 10.23 -5.92 -6.59
CA THR A 86 9.35 -6.78 -5.77
C THR A 86 7.92 -6.26 -5.86
N PHE A 87 6.99 -7.15 -6.18
CA PHE A 87 5.57 -6.84 -6.32
C PHE A 87 4.78 -7.19 -5.07
N GLY A 88 3.58 -6.63 -4.95
CA GLY A 88 2.55 -7.12 -4.06
C GLY A 88 1.16 -6.72 -4.54
N ILE A 89 0.14 -7.30 -3.92
CA ILE A 89 -1.25 -6.99 -4.23
C ILE A 89 -1.74 -5.89 -3.29
N GLU A 90 -2.25 -4.81 -3.86
CA GLU A 90 -2.92 -3.75 -3.14
C GLU A 90 -4.32 -4.23 -2.73
N GLN A 91 -4.68 -4.08 -1.44
CA GLN A 91 -5.83 -4.78 -0.87
C GLN A 91 -7.18 -4.26 -1.39
N ALA A 92 -7.30 -2.96 -1.64
CA ALA A 92 -8.57 -2.31 -1.96
C ALA A 92 -8.98 -2.48 -3.43
N THR A 93 -8.02 -2.34 -4.34
CA THR A 93 -8.23 -2.41 -5.79
C THR A 93 -7.74 -3.71 -6.42
N ARG A 94 -7.04 -4.55 -5.66
CA ARG A 94 -6.45 -5.82 -6.14
C ARG A 94 -5.48 -5.63 -7.31
N LYS A 95 -4.93 -4.42 -7.46
CA LYS A 95 -3.89 -4.11 -8.44
C LYS A 95 -2.54 -4.64 -7.98
N VAL A 96 -1.73 -5.02 -8.94
CA VAL A 96 -0.34 -5.41 -8.70
C VAL A 96 0.50 -4.14 -8.62
N VAL A 97 1.15 -3.93 -7.48
CA VAL A 97 1.95 -2.73 -7.23
C VAL A 97 3.38 -3.08 -6.87
N VAL A 98 4.31 -2.16 -7.16
CA VAL A 98 5.71 -2.24 -6.76
C VAL A 98 5.80 -1.94 -5.27
N LYS A 99 6.29 -2.90 -4.48
CA LYS A 99 6.55 -2.72 -3.04
C LYS A 99 7.95 -2.22 -2.78
N ARG A 100 8.94 -2.75 -3.50
CA ARG A 100 10.35 -2.43 -3.35
C ARG A 100 11.03 -2.48 -4.71
N THR A 101 12.03 -1.64 -4.88
CA THR A 101 12.87 -1.58 -6.07
C THR A 101 14.33 -1.41 -5.64
N SER A 102 15.23 -2.16 -6.26
CA SER A 102 16.69 -2.02 -6.13
C SER A 102 17.33 -1.49 -7.41
N ARG A 103 16.52 -1.03 -8.37
CA ARG A 103 16.98 -0.45 -9.63
C ARG A 103 17.68 0.87 -9.37
N LYS A 104 18.84 1.06 -10.02
CA LYS A 104 19.64 2.30 -9.90
C LYS A 104 19.11 3.43 -10.79
N GLU A 105 18.40 3.08 -11.84
CA GLU A 105 17.90 4.02 -12.85
C GLU A 105 16.72 4.87 -12.35
N HIS A 106 16.16 4.56 -11.17
CA HIS A 106 15.03 5.26 -10.55
C HIS A 106 13.81 5.48 -11.48
N ASP A 107 13.67 4.64 -12.50
CA ASP A 107 12.61 4.64 -13.50
C ASP A 107 11.25 4.19 -12.93
N VAL A 108 11.29 3.29 -11.95
CA VAL A 108 10.10 2.75 -11.28
C VAL A 108 10.31 2.79 -9.77
N ALA A 109 9.38 3.44 -9.07
CA ALA A 109 9.40 3.61 -7.61
C ALA A 109 8.34 2.74 -6.90
N PRO A 110 8.45 2.55 -5.57
CA PRO A 110 7.37 1.95 -4.79
C PRO A 110 6.04 2.67 -5.00
N GLY A 111 4.97 1.88 -5.16
CA GLY A 111 3.61 2.34 -5.45
C GLY A 111 3.25 2.38 -6.93
N TYR A 112 4.21 2.20 -7.85
CA TYR A 112 3.89 2.04 -9.27
C TYR A 112 3.03 0.80 -9.50
N ILE A 113 2.12 0.88 -10.45
CA ILE A 113 1.20 -0.21 -10.79
C ILE A 113 1.76 -0.93 -12.02
N LEU A 114 1.86 -2.26 -11.95
CA LEU A 114 2.18 -3.10 -13.10
C LEU A 114 0.93 -3.24 -13.99
N LEU A 115 0.97 -2.66 -15.18
CA LEU A 115 -0.13 -2.68 -16.14
C LEU A 115 -0.10 -3.93 -17.02
N SER A 116 1.06 -4.20 -17.63
CA SER A 116 1.20 -5.30 -18.58
C SER A 116 2.58 -5.94 -18.51
N VAL A 117 2.63 -7.21 -18.91
CA VAL A 117 3.86 -7.97 -19.12
C VAL A 117 3.77 -8.58 -20.51
N ASN A 118 4.75 -8.28 -21.37
CA ASN A 118 4.75 -8.74 -22.77
C ASN A 118 3.44 -8.40 -23.51
N GLY A 119 2.88 -7.23 -23.24
CA GLY A 119 1.60 -6.75 -23.80
C GLY A 119 0.36 -7.40 -23.20
N GLN A 120 0.49 -8.34 -22.26
CA GLN A 120 -0.64 -8.96 -21.57
C GLN A 120 -0.95 -8.19 -20.28
N SER A 121 -2.19 -7.73 -20.12
CA SER A 121 -2.61 -7.00 -18.92
C SER A 121 -2.48 -7.87 -17.66
N VAL A 122 -1.95 -7.29 -16.60
CA VAL A 122 -1.70 -7.97 -15.33
C VAL A 122 -2.66 -7.49 -14.25
N TRP A 123 -3.25 -8.46 -13.56
CA TRP A 123 -4.18 -8.31 -12.45
C TRP A 123 -3.81 -9.36 -11.39
N GLU A 124 -4.39 -9.27 -10.20
CA GLU A 124 -4.16 -10.30 -9.19
C GLU A 124 -4.41 -11.72 -9.72
N ARG A 125 -5.56 -11.95 -10.36
CA ARG A 125 -6.00 -13.30 -10.81
C ARG A 125 -5.06 -13.99 -11.79
N ASN A 126 -4.24 -13.24 -12.53
CA ASN A 126 -3.30 -13.79 -13.51
C ASN A 126 -1.83 -13.43 -13.20
N PHE A 127 -1.57 -12.83 -12.04
CA PHE A 127 -0.23 -12.36 -11.68
C PHE A 127 0.79 -13.50 -11.65
N ASP A 128 0.45 -14.61 -11.00
CA ASP A 128 1.36 -15.77 -10.90
C ASP A 128 1.68 -16.38 -12.26
N PHE A 129 0.68 -16.44 -13.15
CA PHE A 129 0.87 -16.90 -14.52
C PHE A 129 1.78 -15.94 -15.31
N ALA A 130 1.53 -14.64 -15.24
CA ALA A 130 2.34 -13.63 -15.91
C ALA A 130 3.80 -13.66 -15.43
N MET A 131 4.05 -13.83 -14.13
CA MET A 131 5.40 -13.94 -13.58
C MET A 131 6.12 -15.23 -14.01
N ARG A 132 5.37 -16.34 -14.13
CA ARG A 132 5.92 -17.60 -14.66
C ARG A 132 6.35 -17.45 -16.11
N GLU A 133 5.48 -16.88 -16.96
CA GLU A 133 5.79 -16.64 -18.38
C GLU A 133 6.97 -15.68 -18.55
N LEU A 134 7.02 -14.62 -17.74
CA LEU A 134 8.13 -13.68 -17.70
C LEU A 134 9.46 -14.41 -17.39
N LYS A 135 9.45 -15.29 -16.39
CA LYS A 135 10.63 -16.09 -16.00
C LYS A 135 11.07 -17.04 -17.12
N ILE A 136 10.15 -17.82 -17.68
CA ILE A 136 10.44 -18.73 -18.79
C ILE A 136 10.98 -17.97 -20.00
N GLY A 137 10.39 -16.82 -20.33
CA GLY A 137 10.85 -15.95 -21.39
C GLY A 137 12.28 -15.47 -21.19
N HIS A 138 12.60 -15.01 -19.98
CA HIS A 138 13.93 -14.55 -19.62
C HIS A 138 14.97 -15.68 -19.67
N GLU A 139 14.66 -16.86 -19.11
CA GLU A 139 15.54 -18.04 -19.12
C GLU A 139 15.82 -18.54 -20.56
N ALA A 140 14.88 -18.32 -21.48
CA ALA A 140 15.07 -18.59 -22.91
C ALA A 140 15.86 -17.50 -23.66
N GLY A 141 16.41 -16.50 -22.96
CA GLY A 141 17.17 -15.39 -23.55
C GLY A 141 16.32 -14.36 -24.32
N ARG A 142 14.98 -14.39 -24.16
CA ARG A 142 14.08 -13.43 -24.79
C ARG A 142 14.02 -12.15 -23.98
N THR A 143 13.98 -11.01 -24.65
CA THR A 143 13.72 -9.72 -23.98
C THR A 143 12.29 -9.71 -23.48
N GLN A 144 12.11 -9.48 -22.18
CA GLN A 144 10.82 -9.32 -21.53
C GLN A 144 10.47 -7.83 -21.46
N SER A 145 9.19 -7.50 -21.54
CA SER A 145 8.70 -6.13 -21.35
C SER A 145 7.77 -6.06 -20.15
N LEU A 146 7.97 -5.06 -19.31
CA LEU A 146 7.11 -4.75 -18.17
C LEU A 146 6.65 -3.30 -18.30
N GLU A 147 5.35 -3.08 -18.28
CA GLU A 147 4.76 -1.76 -18.41
C GLU A 147 4.16 -1.32 -17.08
N PHE A 148 4.49 -0.10 -16.67
CA PHE A 148 4.10 0.47 -15.39
C PHE A 148 3.38 1.79 -15.57
N ILE A 149 2.61 2.17 -14.57
CA ILE A 149 2.08 3.52 -14.45
C ILE A 149 2.29 4.04 -13.04
N ALA A 150 2.57 5.33 -12.91
CA ALA A 150 2.68 5.98 -11.63
C ALA A 150 1.37 5.84 -10.83
N PRO A 151 1.43 5.74 -9.50
CA PRO A 151 0.22 5.74 -8.69
C PRO A 151 -0.56 7.04 -8.87
N PRO A 152 -1.90 7.02 -8.71
CA PRO A 152 -2.69 8.24 -8.70
C PRO A 152 -2.22 9.19 -7.58
N PRO A 153 -2.38 10.52 -7.76
CA PRO A 153 -2.12 11.51 -6.71
C PRO A 153 -2.95 11.18 -5.48
N PRO A 154 -2.43 11.36 -4.26
CA PRO A 154 -3.17 11.11 -3.04
C PRO A 154 -4.46 11.98 -2.97
N PRO A 155 -5.52 11.49 -2.31
CA PRO A 155 -6.73 12.28 -2.08
C PRO A 155 -6.46 13.36 -1.04
N LEU A 156 -6.42 14.62 -1.47
CA LEU A 156 -6.17 15.77 -0.62
C LEU A 156 -7.46 16.26 0.02
N VAL A 157 -7.36 16.76 1.25
CA VAL A 157 -8.44 17.50 1.90
C VAL A 157 -8.62 18.82 1.16
N LYS A 158 -9.82 19.05 0.63
CA LYS A 158 -10.19 20.32 0.00
C LYS A 158 -10.74 21.29 1.04
N ALA A 159 -11.68 20.80 1.85
CA ALA A 159 -12.32 21.59 2.88
C ALA A 159 -12.81 20.69 4.03
N VAL A 160 -12.85 21.28 5.22
CA VAL A 160 -13.54 20.76 6.40
C VAL A 160 -14.39 21.90 6.98
N PRO A 161 -15.50 21.62 7.66
CA PRO A 161 -16.31 22.68 8.26
C PRO A 161 -15.53 23.42 9.34
N ALA A 162 -15.67 24.75 9.37
CA ALA A 162 -15.13 25.57 10.44
C ALA A 162 -15.75 25.17 11.78
N ASN A 163 -14.90 25.07 12.80
CA ASN A 163 -15.15 24.47 14.11
C ASN A 163 -15.68 23.03 14.04
N GLY A 164 -15.48 22.32 12.94
CA GLY A 164 -15.90 20.92 12.75
C GLY A 164 -15.05 19.94 13.55
N VAL A 165 -15.50 18.68 13.65
CA VAL A 165 -14.78 17.64 14.41
C VAL A 165 -13.37 17.38 13.87
N LEU A 166 -13.20 17.42 12.55
CA LEU A 166 -11.91 17.20 11.90
C LEU A 166 -10.96 18.39 12.03
N GLU A 167 -11.47 19.62 11.94
CA GLU A 167 -10.64 20.82 12.13
C GLU A 167 -10.13 20.90 13.58
N ARG A 168 -10.98 20.58 14.56
CA ARG A 168 -10.56 20.48 15.97
C ARG A 168 -9.55 19.35 16.21
N ALA A 169 -9.56 18.31 15.37
CA ALA A 169 -8.54 17.26 15.36
C ALA A 169 -7.26 17.66 14.60
N GLY A 170 -7.17 18.89 14.08
CA GLY A 170 -5.99 19.41 13.38
C GLY A 170 -5.99 19.17 11.87
N VAL A 171 -7.01 18.52 11.31
CA VAL A 171 -7.11 18.26 9.87
C VAL A 171 -7.48 19.55 9.13
N ASN A 172 -6.71 19.88 8.10
CA ASN A 172 -6.93 21.04 7.23
C ASN A 172 -6.57 20.69 5.78
N SER A 173 -6.60 21.67 4.87
CA SER A 173 -6.36 21.45 3.44
C SER A 173 -4.95 20.99 3.06
N PHE A 174 -3.99 20.99 3.99
CA PHE A 174 -2.64 20.48 3.76
C PHE A 174 -2.53 18.96 3.95
N PHE A 175 -3.57 18.33 4.48
CA PHE A 175 -3.60 16.90 4.73
C PHE A 175 -4.11 16.12 3.51
N GLU A 176 -3.62 14.91 3.40
CA GLU A 176 -4.15 13.87 2.53
C GLU A 176 -4.79 12.77 3.37
N LEU A 177 -5.88 12.18 2.85
CA LEU A 177 -6.50 11.01 3.45
C LEU A 177 -5.66 9.77 3.11
N LYS A 178 -5.10 9.09 4.11
CA LYS A 178 -4.25 7.89 3.93
C LYS A 178 -5.03 6.59 3.94
N SER A 179 -5.89 6.42 4.93
CA SER A 179 -6.64 5.17 5.11
C SER A 179 -7.95 5.37 5.87
N ILE A 180 -8.88 4.45 5.65
CA ILE A 180 -10.12 4.30 6.42
C ILE A 180 -10.15 2.88 6.94
N ASN A 181 -10.11 2.72 8.27
CA ASN A 181 -10.09 1.45 8.97
C ASN A 181 -8.99 0.50 8.46
N GLY A 182 -7.77 1.04 8.25
CA GLY A 182 -6.63 0.31 7.70
C GLY A 182 -6.62 0.12 6.17
N ILE A 183 -7.72 0.44 5.47
CA ILE A 183 -7.79 0.33 4.00
C ILE A 183 -7.17 1.58 3.38
N GLN A 184 -6.11 1.40 2.57
CA GLN A 184 -5.45 2.51 1.89
C GLN A 184 -6.37 3.14 0.83
N THR A 185 -6.46 4.46 0.85
CA THR A 185 -7.35 5.23 -0.05
C THR A 185 -6.64 5.70 -1.31
N ARG A 186 -5.30 5.62 -1.37
CA ARG A 186 -4.50 6.17 -2.48
C ARG A 186 -5.00 5.68 -3.84
N TYR A 187 -5.29 4.39 -3.99
CA TYR A 187 -5.66 3.78 -5.26
C TYR A 187 -7.17 3.80 -5.57
N LEU A 188 -7.99 4.27 -4.62
CA LEU A 188 -9.45 4.35 -4.77
C LEU A 188 -9.88 5.63 -5.48
N SER A 189 -10.92 5.58 -6.31
CA SER A 189 -11.57 6.81 -6.80
C SER A 189 -12.23 7.57 -5.64
N LEU A 190 -12.52 8.87 -5.81
CA LEU A 190 -13.24 9.64 -4.80
C LEU A 190 -14.63 9.04 -4.50
N GLU A 191 -15.29 8.47 -5.52
CA GLU A 191 -16.56 7.76 -5.37
C GLU A 191 -16.41 6.47 -4.57
N GLN A 192 -15.35 5.70 -4.82
CA GLN A 192 -15.04 4.49 -4.05
C GLN A 192 -14.72 4.82 -2.59
N ILE A 193 -14.00 5.92 -2.33
CA ILE A 193 -13.76 6.41 -0.96
C ILE A 193 -15.09 6.79 -0.30
N SER A 194 -15.95 7.54 -0.99
CA SER A 194 -17.28 7.93 -0.48
C SER A 194 -18.13 6.70 -0.14
N THR A 195 -18.09 5.68 -0.98
CA THR A 195 -18.78 4.39 -0.75
C THR A 195 -18.17 3.64 0.42
N LEU A 196 -16.84 3.58 0.51
CA LEU A 196 -16.12 2.96 1.62
C LEU A 196 -16.53 3.61 2.95
N MET A 197 -16.51 4.94 3.06
CA MET A 197 -16.93 5.65 4.27
C MET A 197 -18.37 5.31 4.69
N ARG A 198 -19.30 5.14 3.73
CA ARG A 198 -20.67 4.71 4.03
C ARG A 198 -20.73 3.28 4.55
N GLN A 199 -19.99 2.37 3.95
CA GLN A 199 -20.06 0.92 4.20
C GLN A 199 -19.23 0.44 5.39
N THR A 200 -18.16 1.14 5.77
CA THR A 200 -17.32 0.77 6.91
C THR A 200 -18.15 0.72 8.19
N ILE A 201 -17.96 -0.32 9.02
CA ILE A 201 -18.61 -0.45 10.34
C ILE A 201 -18.03 0.60 11.28
N LYS A 202 -18.89 1.27 12.07
CA LYS A 202 -18.49 2.30 13.04
C LYS A 202 -18.51 1.71 14.47
N PRO A 203 -17.65 2.19 15.39
CA PRO A 203 -16.60 3.20 15.16
C PRO A 203 -15.45 2.66 14.30
N CYS A 204 -14.80 3.54 13.54
CA CYS A 204 -13.62 3.20 12.75
C CYS A 204 -12.57 4.33 12.76
N VAL A 205 -11.32 3.99 12.46
CA VAL A 205 -10.22 4.97 12.44
C VAL A 205 -10.07 5.55 11.03
N ILE A 206 -9.98 6.87 10.93
CA ILE A 206 -9.61 7.58 9.71
C ILE A 206 -8.22 8.19 9.91
N CYS A 207 -7.28 7.86 9.03
CA CYS A 207 -5.91 8.37 9.12
C CYS A 207 -5.68 9.43 8.04
N PHE A 208 -5.18 10.58 8.46
CA PHE A 208 -4.70 11.64 7.60
C PHE A 208 -3.20 11.82 7.80
N ALA A 209 -2.50 12.27 6.78
CA ALA A 209 -1.12 12.74 6.93
C ALA A 209 -0.92 14.06 6.20
N LEU A 210 0.05 14.84 6.63
CA LEU A 210 0.47 16.05 5.94
C LEU A 210 1.02 15.67 4.57
N SER A 211 0.59 16.39 3.54
CA SER A 211 1.11 16.19 2.19
C SER A 211 2.63 16.46 2.17
N PRO A 212 3.42 15.72 1.37
CA PRO A 212 4.86 15.93 1.27
C PRO A 212 5.22 17.39 0.93
N GLU A 213 4.45 18.01 0.05
CA GLU A 213 4.62 19.43 -0.34
C GLU A 213 4.42 20.38 0.85
N ALA A 214 3.39 20.13 1.67
CA ALA A 214 3.17 20.92 2.88
C ALA A 214 4.25 20.67 3.94
N GLN A 215 4.79 19.45 4.02
CA GLN A 215 5.90 19.10 4.90
C GLN A 215 7.19 19.82 4.47
N GLU A 216 7.51 19.85 3.18
CA GLU A 216 8.63 20.61 2.62
C GLU A 216 8.49 22.12 2.91
N LEU A 217 7.28 22.65 2.77
CA LEU A 217 7.00 24.05 3.07
C LEU A 217 7.12 24.36 4.56
N ALA A 218 6.69 23.46 5.43
CA ALA A 218 6.89 23.59 6.89
C ALA A 218 8.39 23.55 7.23
N ASN A 219 9.15 22.64 6.63
CA ASN A 219 10.59 22.50 6.84
C ASN A 219 11.38 23.72 6.36
N THR A 220 11.03 24.26 5.18
CA THR A 220 11.67 25.48 4.64
C THR A 220 11.37 26.70 5.49
N LYS A 221 10.12 26.88 5.94
CA LYS A 221 9.76 27.95 6.89
C LYS A 221 10.53 27.85 8.21
N ALA A 222 10.68 26.63 8.74
CA ALA A 222 11.45 26.39 9.96
C ALA A 222 12.94 26.71 9.76
N ALA A 223 13.52 26.33 8.62
CA ALA A 223 14.92 26.63 8.28
C ALA A 223 15.19 28.14 8.14
N ILE A 224 14.25 28.90 7.55
CA ILE A 224 14.33 30.35 7.43
C ILE A 224 14.23 31.01 8.82
N THR A 225 13.26 30.59 9.63
CA THR A 225 13.03 31.14 10.98
C THR A 225 14.20 30.88 11.93
N THR A 226 14.88 29.74 11.79
CA THR A 226 16.06 29.39 12.59
C THR A 226 17.37 30.01 12.11
N GLY A 227 17.34 30.89 11.09
CA GLY A 227 18.52 31.62 10.63
C GLY A 227 19.59 30.74 9.98
N ARG A 228 19.26 29.49 9.62
CA ARG A 228 20.20 28.54 9.00
C ARG A 228 20.27 28.73 7.47
N VAL A 229 20.28 29.98 7.02
CA VAL A 229 20.69 30.32 5.65
C VAL A 229 22.19 30.56 5.72
N GLN A 230 22.97 29.49 5.54
CA GLN A 230 24.34 29.66 5.11
C GLN A 230 24.30 30.42 3.78
N THR A 231 24.93 31.57 3.78
CA THR A 231 25.18 32.45 2.65
C THR A 231 25.60 31.66 1.41
N GLY A 232 24.85 31.80 0.32
CA GLY A 232 25.30 31.41 -1.01
C GLY A 232 24.23 30.81 -1.92
N ALA A 233 23.48 31.68 -2.60
CA ALA A 233 22.70 31.41 -3.81
C ALA A 233 21.50 30.43 -3.69
N SER A 234 20.28 30.99 -3.60
CA SER A 234 19.26 30.87 -4.66
C SER A 234 17.93 31.46 -4.17
N LEU A 235 17.73 32.76 -4.39
CA LEU A 235 16.42 33.41 -4.31
C LEU A 235 15.78 33.31 -5.69
N ALA A 236 15.00 32.25 -5.96
CA ALA A 236 13.96 32.25 -7.00
C ALA A 236 13.22 30.92 -7.06
N VAL A 237 12.24 30.66 -6.17
CA VAL A 237 10.97 29.99 -6.53
C VAL A 237 9.92 30.36 -5.47
N ALA A 238 9.38 31.57 -5.55
CA ALA A 238 8.24 31.99 -4.74
C ALA A 238 7.26 32.78 -5.61
N ALA A 239 6.90 32.25 -6.79
CA ALA A 239 5.90 32.86 -7.67
C ALA A 239 5.42 31.86 -8.73
N VAL A 240 4.68 30.79 -8.36
CA VAL A 240 3.90 30.02 -9.35
C VAL A 240 2.49 29.63 -8.88
N PHE A 241 2.16 29.58 -7.58
CA PHE A 241 0.87 29.01 -7.16
C PHE A 241 -0.28 30.01 -6.91
N ALA A 242 -0.27 31.18 -7.55
CA ALA A 242 -1.45 32.05 -7.60
C ALA A 242 -2.33 31.86 -8.85
N ALA A 243 -2.02 30.91 -9.74
CA ALA A 243 -2.68 30.78 -11.04
C ALA A 243 -3.48 29.48 -11.29
N VAL A 244 -3.70 28.63 -10.28
CA VAL A 244 -4.53 27.41 -10.44
C VAL A 244 -5.68 27.39 -9.41
N CYS A 245 -6.33 28.53 -9.22
CA CYS A 245 -7.63 28.66 -8.56
C CYS A 245 -8.42 29.83 -9.18
N ILE A 246 -8.64 29.77 -10.50
CA ILE A 246 -9.82 30.38 -11.14
C ILE A 246 -10.55 29.26 -11.88
#